data_AF-A0A3B1AAK0-F1
#
_entry.id   AF-A0A3B1AAK0-F1
#
_cell.length_a   1.000
_cell.length_b   1.000
_cell.length_c   1.000
_cell.angle_alpha   90.00
_cell.angle_beta   90.00
_cell.angle_gamma   90.00
#
_symmetry.space_group_name_H-M   'P 1'
#
loop_
_entity.id
_entity.type
_entity.pdbx_description
1 polymer ?
#
loop_
_entity_poly.entity_id
_entity_poly.type
_entity_poly.pdbx_seq_one_letter_code
_entity_poly.pdbx_strand_id
1 'polypeptide(L)'
;KLLEQNDGPFKQQLDHYKYAERFPAKSRQAYREQGEVFLSQLENKLSLHSYLSGEHLGQVDIAIFPFIRQFAYVDKDWFDQLPYLNLQAWLTEIINSELFAYVMQKYDRWLKNSETQKF
;
A
#
# COMPACT_ATOMS: atom_id res chain seq x y z
N LYS A 1 -8.55 7.54 -11.21
CA LYS A 1 -9.13 6.21 -10.91
C LYS A 1 -8.33 5.40 -9.90
N LEU A 2 -7.11 4.88 -10.19
CA LEU A 2 -6.37 4.07 -9.19
C LEU A 2 -5.96 4.87 -7.94
N LEU A 3 -5.42 6.08 -8.12
CA LEU A 3 -5.02 6.93 -7.00
C LEU A 3 -6.20 7.32 -6.12
N GLU A 4 -7.34 7.66 -6.72
CA GLU A 4 -8.58 7.98 -5.99
C GLU A 4 -9.10 6.77 -5.19
N GLN A 5 -9.03 5.57 -5.77
CA GLN A 5 -9.38 4.33 -5.07
C GLN A 5 -8.41 4.03 -3.93
N ASN A 6 -7.11 4.24 -4.16
CA ASN A 6 -6.07 4.07 -3.15
C ASN A 6 -6.30 5.01 -1.97
N ASP A 7 -6.43 6.32 -2.23
CA ASP A 7 -6.46 7.37 -1.21
C ASP A 7 -7.81 7.46 -0.47
N GLY A 8 -8.88 6.93 -1.08
CA GLY A 8 -10.22 6.88 -0.50
C GLY A 8 -10.54 5.49 0.06
N PRO A 9 -11.30 4.67 -0.69
CA PRO A 9 -11.87 3.43 -0.17
C PRO A 9 -10.80 2.44 0.32
N PHE A 10 -9.72 2.23 -0.44
CA PHE A 10 -8.69 1.26 -0.05
C PHE A 10 -7.97 1.67 1.24
N LYS A 11 -7.55 2.93 1.36
CA LYS A 11 -6.93 3.46 2.58
C LYS A 11 -7.82 3.28 3.81
N GLN A 12 -9.13 3.53 3.68
CA GLN A 12 -10.07 3.31 4.78
C GLN A 12 -10.12 1.81 5.18
N GLN A 13 -10.18 0.90 4.20
CA GLN A 13 -10.17 -0.53 4.50
C GLN A 13 -8.84 -0.99 5.12
N LEU A 14 -7.72 -0.45 4.65
CA LEU A 14 -6.40 -0.70 5.23
C LEU A 14 -6.33 -0.26 6.69
N ASP A 15 -6.83 0.93 7.01
CA ASP A 15 -6.84 1.42 8.39
C ASP A 15 -7.74 0.56 9.29
N HIS A 16 -8.93 0.17 8.81
CA HIS A 16 -9.80 -0.76 9.55
C HIS A 16 -9.20 -2.16 9.70
N TYR A 17 -8.47 -2.65 8.68
CA TYR A 17 -7.79 -3.93 8.75
C TYR A 17 -6.67 -3.92 9.79
N LYS A 18 -5.86 -2.86 9.81
CA LYS A 18 -4.76 -2.67 10.76
C LYS A 18 -5.25 -2.55 12.21
N TYR A 19 -6.33 -1.79 12.42
CA TYR A 19 -6.83 -1.44 13.75
C TYR A 19 -8.25 -1.98 14.00
N ALA A 20 -8.51 -3.23 13.59
CA ALA A 20 -9.84 -3.82 13.63
C ALA A 20 -10.50 -3.78 15.03
N GLU A 21 -9.71 -3.79 16.10
CA GLU A 21 -10.19 -3.62 17.48
C GLU A 21 -10.89 -2.27 17.73
N ARG A 22 -10.55 -1.24 16.96
CA ARG A 22 -11.19 0.10 17.01
C ARG A 22 -12.48 0.15 16.17
N PHE A 23 -12.73 -0.86 15.34
CA PHE A 23 -13.85 -0.93 14.41
C PHE A 23 -14.60 -2.27 14.55
N PRO A 24 -15.30 -2.50 15.67
CA PRO A 24 -15.94 -3.79 15.97
C PRO A 24 -17.15 -4.11 15.08
N ALA A 25 -17.51 -3.23 14.15
CA ALA A 25 -18.63 -3.42 13.23
C ALA A 25 -18.41 -4.62 12.28
N LYS A 26 -17.16 -4.96 11.97
CA LYS A 26 -16.80 -6.14 11.17
C LYS A 26 -15.53 -6.81 11.73
N SER A 27 -15.32 -8.08 11.38
CA SER A 27 -14.09 -8.77 11.75
C SER A 27 -12.89 -8.23 10.96
N ARG A 28 -11.67 -8.44 11.49
CA ARG A 28 -10.42 -8.14 10.76
C ARG A 28 -10.38 -8.80 9.38
N GLN A 29 -10.83 -10.06 9.29
CA GLN A 29 -10.93 -10.79 8.03
C GLN A 29 -11.87 -10.11 7.03
N ALA A 30 -13.04 -9.64 7.48
CA ALA A 30 -13.98 -8.97 6.59
C ALA A 30 -13.42 -7.63 6.05
N TYR A 31 -12.62 -6.89 6.83
CA TYR A 31 -11.92 -5.70 6.33
C TYR A 31 -10.80 -6.07 5.35
N ARG A 32 -10.10 -7.18 5.60
CA ARG A 32 -9.09 -7.73 4.68
C ARG A 32 -9.69 -8.08 3.32
N GLU A 33 -10.80 -8.82 3.30
CA GLU A 33 -11.52 -9.19 2.07
C GLU A 33 -12.01 -7.96 1.28
N GLN A 34 -12.44 -6.90 1.97
CA GLN A 34 -12.79 -5.63 1.31
C GLN A 34 -11.58 -4.95 0.66
N GLY A 35 -10.41 -4.99 1.32
CA GLY A 35 -9.16 -4.49 0.74
C GLY A 35 -8.68 -5.33 -0.44
N GLU A 36 -8.91 -6.64 -0.41
CA GLU A 36 -8.50 -7.60 -1.44
C GLU A 36 -9.13 -7.30 -2.82
N VAL A 37 -10.32 -6.69 -2.85
CA VAL A 37 -10.93 -6.20 -4.10
C VAL A 37 -10.04 -5.20 -4.84
N PHE A 38 -9.26 -4.39 -4.12
CA PHE A 38 -8.28 -3.49 -4.73
C PHE A 38 -7.02 -4.23 -5.16
N LEU A 39 -6.53 -5.18 -4.37
CA LEU A 39 -5.37 -6.02 -4.73
C LEU A 39 -5.62 -6.77 -6.05
N SER A 40 -6.81 -7.37 -6.21
CA SER A 40 -7.23 -8.03 -7.44
C SER A 40 -7.22 -7.08 -8.66
N GLN A 41 -7.59 -5.81 -8.48
CA GLN A 41 -7.50 -4.82 -9.56
C GLN A 41 -6.06 -4.49 -9.94
N LEU A 42 -5.15 -4.44 -8.96
CA LEU A 42 -3.72 -4.22 -9.22
C LEU A 42 -3.09 -5.42 -9.91
N GLU A 43 -3.40 -6.64 -9.46
CA GLU A 43 -2.96 -7.88 -10.10
C GLU A 43 -3.35 -7.91 -11.58
N ASN A 44 -4.62 -7.60 -11.89
CA ASN A 44 -5.10 -7.56 -13.28
C ASN A 44 -4.42 -6.50 -14.15
N LYS A 45 -3.88 -5.44 -13.55
CA LYS A 45 -3.10 -4.43 -14.29
C LYS A 45 -1.67 -4.86 -14.49
N LEU A 46 -1.06 -5.45 -13.46
CA LEU A 46 0.31 -5.94 -13.48
C LEU A 46 0.46 -7.21 -14.33
N SER A 47 -0.64 -7.92 -14.62
CA SER A 47 -0.63 -9.01 -15.59
C SER A 47 -0.54 -8.52 -17.05
N LEU A 48 -0.80 -7.24 -17.30
CA LEU A 48 -0.76 -6.62 -18.63
C LEU A 48 0.46 -5.71 -18.83
N HIS A 49 1.04 -5.22 -17.74
CA HIS A 49 2.13 -4.25 -17.72
C HIS A 49 3.11 -4.55 -16.58
N SER A 50 4.39 -4.25 -16.77
CA SER A 50 5.42 -4.42 -15.74
C SER A 50 5.16 -3.59 -14.48
N TYR A 51 4.53 -2.42 -14.62
CA TYR A 51 4.22 -1.49 -13.52
C TYR A 51 2.80 -0.91 -13.67
N LEU A 52 2.27 -0.33 -12.58
CA LEU A 52 0.96 0.33 -12.58
C LEU A 52 0.93 1.59 -13.45
N SER A 53 2.09 2.23 -13.65
CA SER A 53 2.26 3.33 -14.61
C SER A 53 2.50 2.88 -16.05
N GLY A 54 2.67 1.58 -16.34
CA GLY A 54 2.95 1.04 -17.68
C GLY A 54 4.25 0.23 -17.73
N GLU A 55 5.08 0.47 -18.74
CA GLU A 55 6.30 -0.31 -18.98
C GLU A 55 7.47 0.05 -18.04
N HIS A 56 7.40 1.20 -17.37
CA HIS A 56 8.42 1.69 -16.47
C HIS A 56 7.81 2.13 -15.14
N LEU A 57 8.59 2.00 -14.06
CA LEU A 57 8.24 2.46 -12.74
C LEU A 57 7.87 3.96 -12.78
N GLY A 58 6.68 4.31 -12.30
CA GLY A 58 6.18 5.68 -12.40
C GLY A 58 5.47 6.19 -11.15
N GLN A 59 4.88 7.38 -11.26
CA GLN A 59 4.26 8.09 -10.13
C GLN A 59 3.12 7.29 -9.48
N VAL A 60 2.37 6.51 -10.27
CA VAL A 60 1.26 5.70 -9.75
C VAL A 60 1.80 4.58 -8.87
N ASP A 61 2.89 3.94 -9.27
CA ASP A 61 3.56 2.91 -8.48
C ASP A 61 4.04 3.46 -7.15
N ILE A 62 4.76 4.59 -7.18
CA ILE A 62 5.32 5.22 -5.98
C ILE A 62 4.22 5.67 -5.01
N ALA A 63 3.06 6.12 -5.52
CA ALA A 63 1.95 6.54 -4.68
C ALA A 63 1.21 5.36 -4.03
N ILE A 64 1.04 4.24 -4.74
CA ILE A 64 0.27 3.07 -4.28
C ILE A 64 1.11 2.13 -3.43
N PHE A 65 2.39 1.98 -3.78
CA PHE A 65 3.34 1.07 -3.12
C PHE A 65 3.32 1.13 -1.58
N PRO A 66 3.38 2.31 -0.92
CA PRO A 66 3.40 2.37 0.54
C PRO A 66 2.17 1.74 1.20
N PHE A 67 1.00 1.84 0.54
CA PHE A 67 -0.26 1.30 1.06
C PHE A 67 -0.34 -0.21 0.87
N ILE A 68 0.09 -0.71 -0.29
CA ILE A 68 0.16 -2.17 -0.52
C ILE A 68 1.18 -2.82 0.39
N ARG A 69 2.34 -2.18 0.59
CA ARG A 69 3.33 -2.64 1.58
C ARG A 69 2.71 -2.69 2.98
N GLN A 70 2.01 -1.65 3.40
CA GLN A 70 1.34 -1.67 4.71
C GLN A 70 0.30 -2.78 4.82
N PHE A 71 -0.51 -3.00 3.76
CA PHE A 71 -1.53 -4.05 3.73
C PHE A 71 -0.92 -5.45 3.84
N ALA A 72 0.10 -5.74 3.01
CA ALA A 72 0.80 -7.01 3.00
C ALA A 72 1.44 -7.33 4.35
N TYR A 73 2.02 -6.32 5.02
CA TYR A 73 2.73 -6.52 6.28
C TYR A 73 1.84 -6.56 7.53
N VAL A 74 0.51 -6.40 7.42
CA VAL A 74 -0.41 -6.72 8.53
C VAL A 74 -0.44 -8.22 8.81
N ASP A 75 -0.37 -9.03 7.75
CA ASP A 75 -0.34 -10.49 7.79
C ASP A 75 0.40 -11.00 6.53
N LYS A 76 1.74 -11.04 6.63
CA LYS A 76 2.62 -11.32 5.49
C LYS A 76 2.51 -12.76 5.02
N ASP A 77 2.42 -13.70 5.95
CA ASP A 77 2.30 -15.12 5.65
C ASP A 77 1.03 -15.43 4.87
N TRP A 78 -0.09 -14.79 5.22
CA TRP A 78 -1.32 -14.89 4.44
C TRP A 78 -1.19 -14.22 3.07
N PHE A 79 -0.62 -13.01 3.00
CA PHE A 79 -0.48 -12.26 1.75
C PHE A 79 0.35 -13.03 0.71
N ASP A 80 1.40 -13.72 1.15
CA ASP A 80 2.29 -14.51 0.30
C ASP A 80 1.64 -15.78 -0.24
N GLN A 81 0.55 -16.25 0.37
CA GLN A 81 -0.23 -17.40 -0.09
C GLN A 81 -1.30 -17.02 -1.13
N LEU A 82 -1.52 -15.72 -1.38
CA LEU A 82 -2.52 -15.27 -2.35
C LEU A 82 -2.09 -15.57 -3.79
N PRO A 83 -3.05 -15.76 -4.72
CA PRO A 83 -2.77 -16.01 -6.14
C PRO A 83 -2.44 -14.72 -6.91
N TYR A 84 -1.75 -13.75 -6.28
CA TYR A 84 -1.44 -12.45 -6.85
C TYR A 84 0.06 -12.32 -7.15
N LEU A 85 0.54 -13.19 -8.04
CA LEU A 85 1.96 -13.35 -8.31
C LEU A 85 2.59 -12.09 -8.91
N ASN A 86 1.87 -11.38 -9.78
CA ASN A 86 2.38 -10.16 -10.40
C ASN A 86 2.47 -9.02 -9.38
N LEU A 87 1.46 -8.89 -8.52
CA LEU A 87 1.45 -7.94 -7.42
C LEU A 87 2.57 -8.22 -6.39
N GLN A 88 2.78 -9.48 -6.03
CA GLN A 88 3.85 -9.88 -5.13
C GLN A 88 5.23 -9.61 -5.74
N ALA A 89 5.42 -9.91 -7.03
CA ALA A 89 6.65 -9.62 -7.76
C ALA A 89 6.92 -8.11 -7.81
N TRP A 90 5.93 -7.32 -8.22
CA TRP A 90 6.01 -5.85 -8.24
C TRP A 90 6.35 -5.26 -6.87
N LEU A 91 5.71 -5.75 -5.80
CA LEU A 91 5.97 -5.30 -4.43
C LEU A 91 7.41 -5.63 -4.02
N THR A 92 7.86 -6.84 -4.33
CA THR A 92 9.21 -7.33 -4.00
C THR A 92 10.28 -6.55 -4.75
N GLU A 93 10.07 -6.28 -6.03
CA GLU A 93 10.98 -5.50 -6.86
C GLU A 93 11.16 -4.09 -6.31
N ILE A 94 10.06 -3.40 -5.98
CA ILE A 94 10.14 -2.04 -5.43
C ILE A 94 10.82 -2.03 -4.07
N ILE A 95 10.53 -2.99 -3.18
CA ILE A 95 11.20 -3.12 -1.86
C ILE A 95 12.71 -3.30 -2.02
N ASN A 96 13.14 -4.12 -2.98
CA ASN A 96 14.54 -4.44 -3.22
C ASN A 96 15.25 -3.40 -4.11
N SER A 97 14.51 -2.47 -4.72
CA SER A 97 15.09 -1.44 -5.58
C SER A 97 15.96 -0.47 -4.80
N GLU A 98 17.11 -0.11 -5.37
CA GLU A 98 17.99 0.93 -4.81
C GLU A 98 17.28 2.28 -4.65
N LEU A 99 16.28 2.55 -5.49
CA LEU A 99 15.44 3.75 -5.42
C LEU A 99 14.64 3.82 -4.10
N PHE A 100 14.06 2.70 -3.66
CA PHE A 100 13.37 2.64 -2.37
C PHE A 100 14.35 2.86 -1.21
N ALA A 101 15.51 2.22 -1.25
CA ALA A 101 16.56 2.39 -0.24
C ALA A 101 17.00 3.86 -0.14
N TYR A 102 17.13 4.56 -1.27
CA TYR A 102 17.52 5.97 -1.32
C TYR A 102 16.42 6.92 -0.83
N VAL A 103 15.16 6.69 -1.20
CA VAL A 103 14.01 7.54 -0.78
C VAL A 103 13.72 7.36 0.71
N MET A 104 13.80 6.14 1.24
CA MET A 104 13.61 5.87 2.68
C MET A 104 14.71 6.47 3.56
N GLN A 105 15.92 6.68 3.04
CA GLN A 105 17.01 7.32 3.79
C GLN A 105 16.81 8.83 4.02
N LYS A 106 15.88 9.50 3.31
CA LYS A 106 15.87 10.98 3.23
C LYS A 106 14.64 11.71 3.75
N TYR A 107 13.76 11.06 4.52
CA TYR A 107 12.62 11.71 5.16
C TYR A 107 12.71 11.78 6.70
N ASP A 108 13.90 12.02 7.23
CA ASP A 108 14.13 12.41 8.65
C ASP A 108 13.70 13.87 8.98
N ARG A 109 13.01 14.58 8.06
CA ARG A 109 12.63 16.00 8.26
C ARG A 109 11.27 16.19 8.92
N TRP A 110 11.00 15.48 10.02
CA TRP A 110 9.93 15.82 10.98
C TRP A 110 10.48 16.02 12.40
N LEU A 111 11.63 16.69 12.51
CA LEU A 111 12.09 17.30 13.76
C LEU A 111 12.45 18.77 13.49
N LYS A 112 11.70 19.69 14.14
CA LYS A 112 11.70 21.18 14.03
C LYS A 112 10.84 21.70 12.86
N ASN A 113 9.65 22.26 13.06
CA ASN A 113 9.28 23.30 14.02
C ASN A 113 7.86 23.10 14.58
N SER A 114 7.77 22.68 15.84
CA SER A 114 6.64 23.00 16.71
C SER A 114 6.99 24.26 17.49
N GLU A 115 6.93 25.42 16.84
CA GLU A 115 6.78 26.68 17.57
C GLU A 115 5.29 26.96 17.73
N THR A 116 4.78 26.57 18.89
CA THR A 116 3.51 27.07 19.40
C THR A 116 3.67 28.54 19.73
N GLN A 117 3.26 29.44 18.83
CA GLN A 117 2.92 30.81 19.23
C GLN A 117 1.45 30.85 19.65
N LYS A 118 1.26 30.99 20.96
CA LYS A 118 0.00 31.37 21.58
C LYS A 118 -0.36 32.79 21.16
N PHE A 119 -1.60 33.00 20.77
CA PHE A 119 -2.27 34.30 20.84
C PHE A 119 -3.23 34.28 22.03
#